data_AF-A0A1Z4RWV4-F1
#
_entry.id   AF-A0A1Z4RWV4-F1
#
_cell.length_a   1.000
_cell.length_b   1.000
_cell.length_c   1.000
_cell.angle_alpha   90.00
_cell.angle_beta   90.00
_cell.angle_gamma   90.00
#
_symmetry.space_group_name_H-M   'P 1'
#
loop_
_entity.id
_entity.type
_entity.pdbx_description
1 polymer ?
#
loop_
_entity_poly.entity_id
_entity_poly.type
_entity_poly.pdbx_seq_one_letter_code
_entity_poly.pdbx_strand_id
1 'polypeptide(L)'
;MTHYPNDKGEYKSKGVLIKLYPSDLIEIDRQAKLLNLSRTEYITRCVLDKPVEKKHIFKVSWQTYRVMGEIGRELQRIGNNINQIAKAFNTERLVGGMLSGSSPLPEELSAIKAYTDKTVKELNQIRLLLIGREKQ
;
A
#
# COMPACT_ATOMS: atom_id res chain seq x y z
N MET A 1 11.47 -13.67 17.21
CA MET A 1 11.33 -13.96 15.76
C MET A 1 9.85 -13.99 15.44
N THR A 2 9.35 -13.03 14.66
CA THR A 2 7.94 -12.99 14.22
C THR A 2 7.79 -13.91 13.01
N HIS A 3 7.08 -15.03 13.19
CA HIS A 3 6.71 -15.92 12.09
C HIS A 3 5.48 -15.34 11.37
N TYR A 4 5.58 -15.19 10.05
CA TYR A 4 4.43 -14.80 9.24
C TYR A 4 3.69 -16.06 8.78
N PRO A 5 2.35 -16.08 8.85
CA PRO A 5 1.56 -17.20 8.35
C PRO A 5 1.64 -17.29 6.82
N ASN A 6 1.32 -18.45 6.26
CA ASN A 6 1.19 -18.63 4.81
C ASN A 6 -0.09 -17.94 4.27
N ASP A 7 -0.33 -18.03 2.96
CA ASP A 7 -1.50 -17.43 2.29
C ASP A 7 -2.86 -17.94 2.81
N LYS A 8 -2.86 -19.04 3.60
CA LYS A 8 -4.03 -19.63 4.26
C LYS A 8 -4.10 -19.31 5.76
N GLY A 9 -3.21 -18.49 6.29
CA GLY A 9 -3.18 -18.17 7.72
C GLY A 9 -2.45 -19.19 8.61
N GLU A 10 -1.81 -20.21 8.03
CA GLU A 10 -1.17 -21.30 8.78
C GLU A 10 0.28 -20.96 9.15
N TYR A 11 0.67 -21.32 10.38
CA TYR A 11 2.03 -21.15 10.87
C TYR A 11 2.85 -22.42 10.68
N LYS A 12 4.16 -22.26 10.46
CA LYS A 12 5.08 -23.39 10.46
C LYS A 12 5.07 -24.08 11.83
N SER A 13 4.59 -25.32 11.87
CA SER A 13 4.46 -26.09 13.10
C SER A 13 5.60 -27.09 13.34
N LYS A 14 6.38 -27.43 12.31
CA LYS A 14 7.48 -28.40 12.39
C LYS A 14 8.82 -27.76 12.05
N GLY A 15 9.79 -27.92 12.95
CA GLY A 15 11.19 -27.63 12.70
C GLY A 15 11.90 -28.86 12.14
N VAL A 16 12.77 -28.66 11.15
CA VAL A 16 13.64 -29.71 10.59
C VAL A 16 15.08 -29.27 10.79
N LEU A 17 15.90 -30.16 11.34
CA LEU A 17 17.33 -29.93 11.53
C LEU A 17 18.09 -30.70 10.46
N ILE A 18 18.99 -30.00 9.76
CA ILE A 18 19.80 -30.57 8.68
C ILE A 18 21.26 -30.26 9.01
N LYS A 19 22.14 -31.26 8.90
CA LYS A 19 23.58 -31.08 9.05
C LYS A 19 24.18 -30.81 7.66
N LEU A 20 24.94 -29.74 7.54
CA LEU A 20 25.58 -29.31 6.30
C LEU A 20 27.05 -29.01 6.58
N TYR A 21 27.91 -29.20 5.58
CA TYR A 21 29.28 -28.75 5.69
C TYR A 21 29.36 -27.22 5.65
N PRO A 22 30.39 -26.60 6.24
CA PRO A 22 30.59 -25.16 6.16
C PRO A 22 30.69 -24.63 4.72
N SER A 23 31.30 -25.40 3.81
CA SER A 23 31.40 -25.07 2.38
C SER A 23 30.02 -24.95 1.72
N ASP A 24 29.12 -25.88 2.03
CA ASP A 24 27.78 -25.93 1.45
C ASP A 24 26.95 -24.75 1.96
N LEU A 25 27.10 -24.40 3.24
CA LEU A 25 26.43 -23.25 3.84
C LEU A 25 26.83 -21.94 3.16
N ILE A 26 28.11 -21.77 2.83
CA ILE A 26 28.60 -20.58 2.12
C ILE A 26 27.97 -20.49 0.73
N GLU A 27 27.90 -21.61 0.00
CA GLU A 27 27.29 -21.62 -1.33
C GLU A 27 25.79 -21.37 -1.27
N ILE A 28 25.08 -21.98 -0.32
CA ILE A 28 23.65 -21.73 -0.07
C ILE A 28 23.41 -20.25 0.21
N ASP A 29 24.22 -19.62 1.07
CA ASP A 29 24.08 -18.20 1.39
C ASP A 29 24.34 -17.32 0.18
N ARG A 30 25.33 -17.67 -0.64
CA ARG A 30 25.64 -16.97 -1.89
C ARG A 30 24.45 -17.03 -2.84
N GLN A 31 23.88 -18.21 -3.08
CA GLN A 31 22.74 -18.41 -3.97
C GLN A 31 21.48 -17.71 -3.46
N ALA A 32 21.18 -17.85 -2.16
CA ALA A 32 20.06 -17.17 -1.54
C ALA A 32 20.16 -15.64 -1.71
N LYS A 33 21.36 -15.07 -1.52
CA LYS A 33 21.61 -13.64 -1.70
C LYS A 33 21.45 -13.19 -3.16
N LEU A 34 21.96 -13.95 -4.13
CA LEU A 34 21.79 -13.65 -5.57
C LEU A 34 20.31 -13.62 -5.98
N LEU A 35 19.50 -14.47 -5.35
CA LEU A 35 18.08 -14.62 -5.63
C LEU A 35 17.19 -13.78 -4.71
N ASN A 36 17.76 -12.92 -3.84
CA ASN A 36 17.02 -12.11 -2.88
C ASN A 36 16.11 -12.92 -1.93
N LEU A 37 16.52 -14.14 -1.59
CA LEU A 37 15.82 -15.05 -0.68
C LEU A 37 16.54 -15.11 0.66
N SER A 38 15.81 -15.44 1.73
CA SER A 38 16.46 -15.88 2.96
C SER A 38 17.04 -17.29 2.78
N ARG A 39 18.08 -17.64 3.54
CA ARG A 39 18.64 -19.01 3.56
C ARG A 39 17.53 -20.07 3.72
N THR A 40 16.65 -19.89 4.70
CA THR A 40 15.54 -20.81 4.96
C THR A 40 14.57 -20.90 3.79
N GLU A 41 14.24 -19.78 3.15
CA GLU A 41 13.34 -19.76 2.00
C GLU A 41 13.97 -20.47 0.79
N TYR A 42 15.25 -20.21 0.51
CA TYR A 42 16.00 -20.89 -0.54
C TYR A 42 16.02 -22.41 -0.33
N ILE A 43 16.46 -22.87 0.85
CA ILE A 43 16.48 -24.30 1.20
C ILE A 43 15.09 -24.92 1.07
N THR A 44 14.06 -24.24 1.57
CA THR A 44 12.68 -24.74 1.51
C THR A 44 12.23 -24.94 0.06
N ARG A 45 12.57 -24.02 -0.85
CA ARG A 45 12.21 -24.16 -2.27
C ARG A 45 12.95 -25.31 -2.94
N CYS A 46 14.25 -25.43 -2.70
CA CYS A 46 15.05 -26.54 -3.23
C CYS A 46 14.53 -27.91 -2.74
N VAL A 47 14.24 -28.05 -1.45
CA VAL A 47 13.75 -29.31 -0.86
C VAL A 47 12.35 -29.68 -1.37
N LEU A 48 11.49 -28.69 -1.61
CA LEU A 48 10.13 -28.90 -2.10
C LEU A 48 10.03 -28.96 -3.63
N ASP A 49 11.17 -28.99 -4.34
CA ASP A 49 11.25 -28.94 -5.80
C ASP A 49 10.41 -27.81 -6.41
N LYS A 50 10.40 -26.65 -5.74
CA LYS A 50 9.70 -25.45 -6.20
C LYS A 50 10.62 -24.58 -7.03
N PRO A 51 10.09 -23.81 -8.00
CA PRO A 51 10.87 -22.83 -8.74
C PRO A 51 11.64 -21.88 -7.82
N VAL A 52 12.96 -21.84 -8.00
CA VAL A 52 13.86 -20.94 -7.27
C VAL A 52 14.15 -19.72 -8.14
N GLU A 53 13.20 -18.78 -8.11
CA GLU A 53 13.27 -17.56 -8.90
C GLU A 53 13.78 -16.39 -8.05
N LYS A 54 14.44 -15.43 -8.72
CA LYS A 54 14.92 -14.21 -8.07
C LYS A 54 13.72 -13.39 -7.57
N LYS A 55 13.62 -13.24 -6.26
CA LYS A 55 12.58 -12.42 -5.65
C LYS A 55 12.82 -10.96 -6.01
N HIS A 56 11.82 -10.32 -6.60
CA HIS A 56 11.88 -8.89 -6.83
C HIS A 56 11.76 -8.18 -5.47
N ILE A 57 12.84 -7.52 -5.04
CA ILE A 57 12.78 -6.61 -3.90
C ILE A 57 12.45 -5.24 -4.47
N PHE A 58 11.22 -4.79 -4.27
CA PHE A 58 10.90 -3.40 -4.47
C PHE A 58 11.75 -2.59 -3.47
N LYS A 59 12.65 -1.74 -3.98
CA LYS A 59 13.34 -0.75 -3.14
C LYS A 59 12.30 0.29 -2.73
N VAL A 60 11.57 0.00 -1.66
CA VAL A 60 10.57 0.91 -1.12
C VAL A 60 11.27 1.93 -0.24
N SER A 61 11.23 3.20 -0.63
CA SER A 61 11.48 4.29 0.32
C SER A 61 10.30 4.35 1.28
N TRP A 62 10.47 3.81 2.48
CA TRP A 62 9.44 3.85 3.52
C TRP A 62 9.05 5.28 3.91
N GLN A 63 10.01 6.21 3.79
CA GLN A 63 9.74 7.63 3.97
C GLN A 63 8.78 8.14 2.88
N THR A 64 9.02 7.81 1.61
CA THR A 64 8.13 8.18 0.50
C THR A 64 6.74 7.55 0.66
N TYR A 65 6.67 6.27 1.05
CA TYR A 65 5.41 5.58 1.34
C TYR A 65 4.61 6.30 2.44
N ARG A 66 5.29 6.71 3.52
CA ARG A 66 4.67 7.42 4.65
C ARG A 66 4.15 8.79 4.23
N VAL A 67 4.97 9.57 3.55
CA VAL A 67 4.61 10.92 3.07
C VAL A 67 3.41 10.85 2.13
N MET A 68 3.35 9.88 1.21
CA MET A 68 2.17 9.69 0.36
C MET A 68 0.90 9.37 1.16
N GLY A 69 1.03 8.58 2.23
CA GLY A 69 -0.09 8.31 3.16
C GLY A 69 -0.55 9.55 3.92
N GLU A 70 0.39 10.43 4.32
CA GLU A 70 0.10 11.72 4.96
C GLU A 70 -0.64 12.66 4.00
N ILE A 71 -0.15 12.81 2.77
CA ILE A 71 -0.81 13.62 1.73
C ILE A 71 -2.24 13.11 1.48
N GLY A 72 -2.44 11.80 1.37
CA GLY A 72 -3.77 11.22 1.20
C GLY A 72 -4.74 11.56 2.33
N ARG A 73 -4.26 11.58 3.59
CA ARG A 73 -5.08 11.97 4.75
C ARG A 73 -5.44 13.45 4.74
N GLU A 74 -4.51 14.32 4.38
CA GLU A 74 -4.77 15.76 4.29
C GLU A 74 -5.75 16.08 3.16
N LEU A 75 -5.59 15.44 1.99
CA LEU A 75 -6.57 15.55 0.91
C LEU A 75 -7.96 15.09 1.36
N GLN A 76 -8.07 13.98 2.08
CA GLN A 76 -9.36 13.53 2.60
C GLN A 76 -9.99 14.55 3.57
N ARG A 77 -9.18 15.19 4.42
CA ARG A 77 -9.65 16.29 5.30
C ARG A 77 -10.16 17.48 4.49
N ILE A 78 -9.43 17.89 3.46
CA ILE A 78 -9.84 18.97 2.55
C ILE A 78 -11.18 18.64 1.88
N GLY A 79 -11.31 17.43 1.31
CA GLY A 79 -12.56 16.97 0.68
C GLY A 79 -13.75 16.97 1.65
N ASN A 80 -13.53 16.58 2.91
CA ASN A 80 -14.57 16.62 3.95
C ASN A 80 -14.99 18.07 4.29
N ASN A 81 -14.04 18.99 4.42
CA ASN A 81 -14.33 20.40 4.70
C ASN A 81 -15.12 21.03 3.55
N ILE A 82 -14.72 20.77 2.31
CA ILE A 82 -15.45 21.22 1.11
C ILE A 82 -16.89 20.70 1.10
N ASN A 83 -17.09 19.43 1.43
CA ASN A 83 -18.42 18.84 1.52
C ASN A 83 -19.29 19.48 2.61
N GLN A 84 -18.69 19.86 3.75
CA GLN A 84 -19.40 20.59 4.80
C GLN A 84 -19.80 22.00 4.35
N ILE A 85 -18.89 22.73 3.68
CA ILE A 85 -19.17 24.06 3.10
C ILE A 85 -20.34 23.95 2.11
N ALA A 86 -20.28 22.99 1.16
CA ALA A 86 -21.35 22.80 0.18
C ALA A 86 -22.71 22.51 0.85
N LYS A 87 -22.73 21.72 1.94
CA LYS A 87 -23.95 21.46 2.72
C LYS A 87 -24.48 22.71 3.42
N ALA A 88 -23.61 23.52 4.01
CA ALA A 88 -23.99 24.77 4.67
C ALA A 88 -24.65 25.74 3.65
N PHE A 89 -24.01 25.93 2.48
CA PHE A 89 -24.56 26.74 1.39
C PHE A 89 -25.93 26.25 0.91
N ASN A 90 -26.08 24.95 0.69
CA ASN A 90 -27.36 24.37 0.29
C ASN A 90 -28.45 24.58 1.35
N THR A 91 -28.08 24.57 2.63
CA THR A 91 -29.02 24.76 3.75
C THR A 91 -29.47 26.22 3.84
N GLU A 92 -28.55 27.19 3.74
CA GLU A 92 -28.86 28.62 3.72
C GLU A 92 -29.76 29.01 2.53
N ARG A 93 -29.52 28.40 1.36
CA ARG A 93 -30.36 28.59 0.17
C ARG A 93 -31.79 28.06 0.36
N LEU A 94 -31.96 26.94 1.06
CA LEU A 94 -33.28 26.36 1.34
C LEU A 94 -34.10 27.17 2.36
N VAL A 95 -33.42 27.86 3.29
CA VAL A 95 -34.05 28.66 4.35
C VAL A 95 -34.46 30.07 3.85
N GLY A 96 -34.26 30.37 2.57
CA GLY A 96 -34.73 31.63 1.95
C GLY A 96 -33.77 32.81 2.12
N GLY A 97 -32.49 32.56 2.45
CA GLY A 97 -31.46 33.59 2.41
C GLY A 97 -31.28 34.12 0.98
N MET A 98 -31.39 35.44 0.78
CA MET A 98 -31.07 36.09 -0.49
C MET A 98 -29.57 35.95 -0.79
N LEU A 99 -29.16 34.87 -1.43
CA LEU A 99 -27.91 34.83 -2.16
C LEU A 99 -28.16 35.49 -3.52
N SER A 100 -27.85 36.79 -3.59
CA SER A 100 -27.91 37.56 -4.83
C SER A 100 -27.09 36.87 -5.92
N GLY A 101 -27.72 36.60 -7.07
CA GLY A 101 -27.10 36.40 -8.38
C GLY A 101 -26.08 35.27 -8.55
N SER A 102 -26.48 34.23 -9.30
CA SER A 102 -25.59 33.48 -10.21
C SER A 102 -24.22 33.04 -9.67
N SER A 103 -24.15 32.37 -8.52
CA SER A 103 -22.85 31.87 -8.01
C SER A 103 -22.64 30.39 -8.36
N PRO A 104 -21.65 30.03 -9.22
CA PRO A 104 -21.32 28.64 -9.60
C PRO A 104 -20.68 27.81 -8.46
N LEU A 105 -20.64 28.39 -7.25
CA LEU A 105 -19.92 27.88 -6.09
C LEU A 105 -20.22 26.41 -5.72
N PRO A 106 -21.47 25.91 -5.75
CA PRO A 106 -21.74 24.52 -5.38
C PRO A 106 -21.18 23.50 -6.39
N GLU A 107 -21.20 23.82 -7.67
CA GLU A 107 -20.66 22.96 -8.73
C GLU A 107 -19.14 22.96 -8.72
N GLU A 108 -18.51 24.13 -8.50
CA GLU A 108 -17.07 24.26 -8.32
C GLU A 108 -16.57 23.48 -7.09
N LEU A 109 -17.27 23.60 -5.95
CA LEU A 109 -16.95 22.84 -4.74
C LEU A 109 -17.10 21.32 -4.96
N SER A 110 -18.13 20.90 -5.68
CA SER A 110 -18.33 19.49 -6.05
C SER A 110 -17.20 18.99 -6.97
N ALA A 111 -16.77 19.81 -7.94
CA ALA A 111 -15.65 19.48 -8.81
C ALA A 111 -14.34 19.35 -8.03
N ILE A 112 -14.03 20.29 -7.11
CA ILE A 112 -12.83 20.22 -6.27
C ILE A 112 -12.85 18.97 -5.38
N LYS A 113 -14.01 18.62 -4.82
CA LYS A 113 -14.16 17.36 -4.07
C LYS A 113 -13.88 16.14 -4.95
N ALA A 114 -14.43 16.08 -6.15
CA ALA A 114 -14.21 14.98 -7.08
C ALA A 114 -12.72 14.84 -7.47
N TYR A 115 -12.02 15.95 -7.72
CA TYR A 115 -10.58 15.95 -7.97
C TYR A 115 -9.77 15.46 -6.75
N THR A 116 -10.17 15.87 -5.55
CA THR A 116 -9.54 15.44 -4.30
C THR A 116 -9.70 13.93 -4.09
N ASP A 117 -10.92 13.41 -4.26
CA ASP A 117 -11.23 11.97 -4.14
C ASP A 117 -10.45 11.14 -5.18
N LYS A 118 -10.36 11.63 -6.42
CA LYS A 118 -9.57 11.00 -7.49
C LYS A 118 -8.08 10.96 -7.13
N THR A 119 -7.51 12.07 -6.68
CA THR A 119 -6.10 12.17 -6.29
C THR A 119 -5.76 11.23 -5.15
N VAL A 120 -6.63 11.10 -4.14
CA VAL A 120 -6.46 10.14 -3.03
C VAL A 120 -6.43 8.69 -3.55
N LYS A 121 -7.32 8.35 -4.50
CA LYS A 121 -7.36 7.01 -5.10
C LYS A 121 -6.08 6.70 -5.88
N GLU A 122 -5.57 7.65 -6.65
CA GLU A 122 -4.33 7.52 -7.42
C GLU A 122 -3.11 7.39 -6.50
N LEU A 123 -3.02 8.21 -5.45
CA LEU A 123 -1.96 8.11 -4.44
C LEU A 123 -1.95 6.73 -3.76
N ASN A 124 -3.12 6.19 -3.41
CA ASN A 124 -3.21 4.85 -2.86
C ASN A 124 -2.76 3.77 -3.85
N GLN A 125 -3.04 3.92 -5.15
CA GLN A 125 -2.57 2.98 -6.17
C GLN A 125 -1.05 3.01 -6.29
N ILE A 126 -0.45 4.21 -6.37
CA ILE A 126 1.01 4.37 -6.39
C ILE A 126 1.62 3.74 -5.13
N ARG A 127 0.99 3.92 -3.97
CA ARG A 127 1.45 3.36 -2.70
C ARG A 127 1.41 1.83 -2.67
N LEU A 128 0.42 1.19 -3.31
CA LEU A 128 0.35 -0.27 -3.46
C LEU A 128 1.40 -0.80 -4.45
N LEU A 129 1.57 -0.12 -5.58
CA LEU A 129 2.60 -0.46 -6.57
C LEU A 129 4.01 -0.38 -5.96
N LEU A 130 4.27 0.63 -5.12
CA LEU A 130 5.54 0.78 -4.41
C LEU A 130 5.88 -0.42 -3.53
N ILE A 131 4.89 -1.10 -2.96
CA ILE A 131 5.11 -2.29 -2.12
C ILE A 131 4.90 -3.61 -2.88
N GLY A 132 4.80 -3.55 -4.21
CA GLY A 132 4.65 -4.74 -5.04
C GLY A 132 3.31 -5.44 -4.93
N ARG A 133 2.25 -4.73 -4.53
CA ARG A 133 0.88 -5.27 -4.52
C ARG A 133 0.12 -4.71 -5.71
N GLU A 134 -0.34 -5.58 -6.60
CA GLU A 134 -1.34 -5.23 -7.61
C GLU A 134 -2.75 -5.22 -7.00
N LYS A 135 -3.68 -4.50 -7.63
CA LYS A 135 -5.07 -4.36 -7.15
C LYS A 135 -5.71 -5.74 -6.94
N GLN A 136 -6.35 -5.93 -5.78
CA GLN A 136 -7.47 -6.86 -5.62
C GLN A 136 -8.76 -6.16 -6.05
#